data_AF-A0A0V0Z6Q2-F1
#
_entry.id   AF-A0A0V0Z6Q2-F1
#
_cell.length_a   1.000
_cell.length_b   1.000
_cell.length_c   1.000
_cell.angle_alpha   90.00
_cell.angle_beta   90.00
_cell.angle_gamma   90.00
#
_symmetry.space_group_name_H-M   'P 1'
#
loop_
_entity.id
_entity.type
_entity.pdbx_description
1 polymer ?
#
loop_
_entity_poly.entity_id
_entity_poly.type
_entity_poly.pdbx_seq_one_letter_code
_entity_poly.pdbx_strand_id
1 'polypeptide(L)'
;MASKKRKYDAEYIKYGFVAIEKNGVEVPQCVVCLDTLSNDAIRPTRLQRHLHHCHSELSKKPVEYFCAKRDSLSQMRLDKKGKYNQETVKAVKVSYEIAMLIAKNKKPHTIGENLVKPCIVNAVKILLGDDMAKHSHDT
;
A
#
# COMPACT_ATOMS: atom_id res chain seq x y z
N MET A 1 1.11 -2.36 -35.46
CA MET A 1 1.20 -3.71 -34.86
C MET A 1 0.65 -3.64 -33.45
N ALA A 2 -0.57 -4.11 -33.19
CA ALA A 2 -1.14 -4.08 -31.85
C ALA A 2 -0.38 -5.08 -30.96
N SER A 3 0.37 -4.59 -29.96
CA SER A 3 1.03 -5.46 -28.98
C SER A 3 -0.03 -6.31 -28.29
N LYS A 4 0.03 -7.63 -28.49
CA LYS A 4 -0.78 -8.61 -27.73
C LYS A 4 -0.53 -8.35 -26.24
N LYS A 5 -1.52 -7.79 -25.55
CA LYS A 5 -1.51 -7.65 -24.09
C LYS A 5 -1.35 -9.05 -23.50
N ARG A 6 -0.23 -9.31 -22.83
CA ARG A 6 -0.02 -10.59 -22.15
C ARG A 6 -0.89 -10.57 -20.90
N LYS A 7 -1.75 -11.58 -20.77
CA LYS A 7 -2.52 -11.81 -19.54
C LYS A 7 -1.57 -12.31 -18.46
N TYR A 8 -1.85 -11.95 -17.21
CA TYR A 8 -1.12 -12.50 -16.08
C TYR A 8 -1.35 -14.02 -15.96
N ASP A 9 -0.32 -14.74 -15.50
CA ASP A 9 -0.36 -16.18 -15.24
C ASP A 9 -0.21 -16.41 -13.73
N ALA A 10 -1.11 -17.21 -13.15
CA ALA A 10 -1.08 -17.55 -11.74
C ALA A 10 0.23 -18.24 -11.32
N GLU A 11 0.91 -18.93 -12.24
CA GLU A 11 2.22 -19.52 -11.98
C GLU A 11 3.32 -18.50 -11.65
N TYR A 12 3.13 -17.23 -11.99
CA TYR A 12 4.11 -16.18 -11.70
C TYR A 12 4.29 -15.92 -10.20
N ILE A 13 3.46 -16.53 -9.35
CA ILE A 13 3.70 -16.61 -7.92
C ILE A 13 5.04 -17.28 -7.57
N LYS A 14 5.57 -18.16 -8.43
CA LYS A 14 6.92 -18.75 -8.27
C LYS A 14 8.05 -17.72 -8.33
N TYR A 15 7.77 -16.56 -8.92
CA TYR A 15 8.68 -15.41 -8.93
C TYR A 15 8.32 -14.36 -7.87
N GLY A 16 7.33 -14.65 -7.01
CA GLY A 16 6.86 -13.75 -5.96
C GLY A 16 5.92 -12.65 -6.45
N PHE A 17 5.19 -12.83 -7.55
CA PHE A 17 4.29 -11.81 -8.10
C PHE A 17 2.82 -12.23 -8.06
N VAL A 18 1.93 -11.25 -7.95
CA VAL A 18 0.46 -11.37 -8.06
C VAL A 18 -0.08 -10.34 -9.05
N ALA A 19 -1.21 -10.61 -9.70
CA ALA A 19 -1.93 -9.60 -10.48
C ALA A 19 -2.67 -8.63 -9.56
N ILE A 20 -2.60 -7.34 -9.89
CA ILE A 20 -3.49 -6.31 -9.37
C ILE A 20 -4.04 -5.45 -10.50
N GLU A 21 -5.17 -4.80 -10.26
CA GLU A 21 -5.72 -3.82 -11.18
C GLU A 21 -5.28 -2.41 -10.77
N LYS A 22 -4.66 -1.68 -11.71
CA LYS A 22 -4.32 -0.25 -11.56
C LYS A 22 -4.88 0.50 -12.76
N ASN A 23 -5.81 1.42 -12.53
CA ASN A 23 -6.48 2.20 -13.59
C ASN A 23 -7.11 1.32 -14.69
N GLY A 24 -7.76 0.20 -14.32
CA GLY A 24 -8.38 -0.72 -15.28
C GLY A 24 -7.38 -1.59 -16.07
N VAL A 25 -6.10 -1.58 -15.70
CA VAL A 25 -5.05 -2.40 -16.33
C VAL A 25 -4.46 -3.36 -15.31
N GLU A 26 -4.38 -4.63 -15.67
CA GLU A 26 -3.71 -5.65 -14.89
C GLU A 26 -2.19 -5.43 -14.91
N VAL A 27 -1.59 -5.30 -13.73
CA VAL A 27 -0.15 -5.12 -13.54
C VAL A 27 0.38 -6.10 -12.49
N PRO A 28 1.60 -6.64 -12.66
CA PRO A 28 2.20 -7.55 -11.70
C PRO A 28 2.76 -6.77 -10.50
N GLN A 29 2.49 -7.24 -9.29
CA GLN A 29 3.01 -6.69 -8.05
C GLN A 29 3.77 -7.74 -7.24
N CYS A 30 4.92 -7.35 -6.70
CA CYS A 30 5.74 -8.20 -5.83
C CYS A 30 5.05 -8.40 -4.47
N VAL A 31 4.95 -9.64 -3.99
CA VAL A 31 4.35 -9.97 -2.67
C VAL A 31 5.29 -9.69 -1.49
N VAL A 32 6.56 -9.39 -1.77
CA VAL A 32 7.59 -9.12 -0.75
C VAL A 32 7.72 -7.63 -0.49
N CYS A 33 7.99 -6.81 -1.52
CA CYS A 33 8.20 -5.36 -1.39
C CYS A 33 7.01 -4.50 -1.81
N LEU A 34 5.94 -5.09 -2.37
CA LEU A 34 4.77 -4.37 -2.88
C LEU A 34 5.02 -3.52 -4.14
N ASP A 35 6.22 -3.56 -4.73
CA ASP A 35 6.51 -2.86 -5.97
C ASP A 35 5.64 -3.38 -7.12
N THR A 36 5.05 -2.44 -7.86
CA THR A 36 4.27 -2.72 -9.07
C THR A 36 5.13 -2.50 -10.30
N LEU A 37 5.27 -3.51 -11.15
CA LEU A 37 5.96 -3.37 -12.43
C LEU A 37 4.96 -3.03 -13.54
N SER A 38 5.44 -2.49 -14.66
CA SER A 38 4.59 -2.21 -15.82
C SER A 38 4.02 -3.48 -16.45
N ASN A 39 2.94 -3.36 -17.26
CA ASN A 39 2.36 -4.51 -17.95
C ASN A 39 3.38 -5.22 -18.89
N ASP A 40 4.31 -4.47 -19.49
CA ASP A 40 5.42 -5.05 -20.27
C ASP A 40 6.37 -5.92 -19.45
N ALA A 41 6.35 -5.77 -18.12
CA ALA A 41 7.15 -6.56 -17.20
C ALA A 41 6.49 -7.88 -16.76
N ILE A 42 5.31 -8.24 -17.29
CA ILE A 42 4.68 -9.57 -17.09
C ILE A 42 5.56 -10.70 -17.67
N ARG A 43 6.60 -10.38 -18.43
CA ARG A 43 7.57 -11.39 -18.92
C ARG A 43 8.24 -12.10 -17.74
N PRO A 44 8.27 -13.45 -17.71
CA PRO A 44 8.90 -14.21 -16.64
C PRO A 44 10.34 -13.76 -16.32
N THR A 45 11.12 -13.45 -17.35
CA THR A 45 12.50 -12.98 -17.20
C THR A 45 12.62 -11.66 -16.43
N ARG A 46 11.64 -10.76 -16.54
CA ARG A 46 11.60 -9.49 -15.81
C ARG A 46 11.22 -9.71 -14.35
N LEU A 47 10.24 -10.58 -14.09
CA LEU A 47 9.81 -10.95 -12.74
C LEU A 47 10.93 -11.66 -11.97
N GLN A 48 11.55 -12.67 -12.61
CA GLN A 48 12.67 -13.40 -12.04
C GLN A 48 13.88 -12.49 -11.77
N ARG A 49 14.16 -11.55 -12.67
CA ARG A 49 15.25 -10.58 -12.48
C ARG A 49 14.98 -9.64 -11.30
N HIS A 50 13.74 -9.19 -11.10
CA HIS A 50 13.38 -8.43 -9.91
C HIS A 50 13.63 -9.26 -8.64
N LEU A 51 13.17 -10.52 -8.60
CA LEU A 51 13.41 -11.40 -7.47
C LEU A 51 14.92 -11.55 -7.19
N HIS A 52 15.75 -11.75 -8.21
CA HIS A 52 17.20 -11.90 -8.02
C HIS A 52 17.92 -10.63 -7.57
N HIS A 53 17.57 -9.45 -8.09
CA HIS A 53 18.28 -8.22 -7.74
C HIS A 53 17.74 -7.54 -6.49
N CYS A 54 16.42 -7.54 -6.28
CA CYS A 54 15.80 -6.87 -5.13
C CYS A 54 15.69 -7.80 -3.91
N HIS A 55 15.62 -9.11 -4.15
CA HIS A 55 15.35 -10.11 -3.11
C HIS A 55 16.22 -11.36 -3.29
N SER A 56 17.53 -11.16 -3.51
CA SER A 56 18.52 -12.22 -3.76
C SER A 56 18.42 -13.37 -2.75
N GLU A 57 18.23 -13.05 -1.47
CA GLU A 57 18.10 -14.04 -0.39
C GLU A 57 16.83 -14.90 -0.47
N LEU A 58 15.79 -14.39 -1.12
CA LEU A 58 14.51 -15.07 -1.28
C LEU A 58 14.40 -15.82 -2.60
N SER A 59 15.36 -15.66 -3.52
CA SER A 59 15.36 -16.28 -4.85
C SER A 59 15.30 -17.81 -4.85
N LYS A 60 15.74 -18.43 -3.75
CA LYS A 60 15.74 -19.89 -3.56
C LYS A 60 14.58 -20.39 -2.70
N LYS A 61 13.69 -19.50 -2.23
CA LYS A 61 12.54 -19.90 -1.41
C LYS A 61 11.54 -20.67 -2.27
N PRO A 62 10.82 -21.64 -1.67
CA PRO A 62 9.87 -22.44 -2.40
C PRO A 62 8.58 -21.64 -2.68
N VAL A 63 7.74 -22.13 -3.58
CA VAL A 63 6.53 -21.40 -4.03
C VAL A 63 5.56 -21.16 -2.88
N GLU A 64 5.48 -22.11 -1.94
CA GLU A 64 4.64 -22.06 -0.75
C GLU A 64 4.93 -20.81 0.12
N TYR A 65 6.20 -20.38 0.18
CA TYR A 65 6.58 -19.16 0.87
C TYR A 65 5.91 -17.93 0.24
N PHE A 66 5.92 -17.84 -1.09
CA PHE A 66 5.30 -16.74 -1.82
C PHE A 66 3.77 -16.82 -1.79
N CYS A 67 3.20 -18.03 -1.81
CA CYS A 67 1.77 -18.23 -1.59
C CYS A 67 1.33 -17.74 -0.21
N ALA A 68 2.06 -18.10 0.85
CA ALA A 68 1.78 -17.60 2.20
C ALA A 68 1.85 -16.07 2.27
N LYS A 69 2.86 -15.45 1.62
CA LYS A 69 2.96 -13.99 1.52
C LYS A 69 1.79 -13.37 0.75
N ARG A 70 1.37 -13.97 -0.37
CA ARG A 70 0.17 -13.54 -1.11
C ARG A 70 -1.05 -13.60 -0.21
N ASP A 71 -1.22 -14.66 0.57
CA ASP A 71 -2.41 -14.85 1.40
C ASP A 71 -2.44 -13.83 2.53
N SER A 72 -1.33 -13.60 3.22
CA SER A 72 -1.20 -12.49 4.19
C SER A 72 -1.46 -11.13 3.54
N LEU A 73 -0.96 -10.91 2.34
CA LEU A 73 -1.18 -9.69 1.57
C LEU A 73 -2.66 -9.53 1.20
N SER A 74 -3.33 -10.61 0.82
CA SER A 74 -4.76 -10.62 0.53
C SER A 74 -5.58 -10.31 1.75
N GLN A 75 -5.20 -10.80 2.94
CA GLN A 75 -5.84 -10.51 4.22
C GLN A 75 -5.69 -9.04 4.59
N MET A 76 -4.51 -8.46 4.38
CA MET A 76 -4.33 -7.00 4.49
C MET A 76 -5.17 -6.21 3.48
N ARG A 77 -5.54 -6.83 2.34
CA ARG A 77 -6.41 -6.26 1.29
C ARG A 77 -7.89 -6.61 1.43
N LEU A 78 -8.28 -7.41 2.42
CA LEU A 78 -9.67 -7.57 2.81
C LEU A 78 -10.06 -6.29 3.57
N ASP A 79 -10.07 -5.13 2.92
CA ASP A 79 -11.29 -4.62 2.30
C ASP A 79 -11.35 -4.73 0.76
N LYS A 80 -12.14 -5.68 0.25
CA LYS A 80 -12.66 -5.67 -1.15
C LYS A 80 -13.52 -4.43 -1.49
N LYS A 81 -13.66 -3.49 -0.54
CA LYS A 81 -14.30 -2.17 -0.72
C LYS A 81 -13.31 -1.00 -0.73
N GLY A 82 -12.00 -1.23 -0.55
CA GLY A 82 -11.03 -0.14 -0.48
C GLY A 82 -11.35 0.87 0.62
N LYS A 83 -12.11 0.49 1.66
CA LYS A 83 -12.58 1.39 2.71
C LYS A 83 -11.38 1.97 3.46
N TYR A 84 -10.42 1.12 3.82
CA TYR A 84 -9.16 1.57 4.40
C TYR A 84 -8.37 2.52 3.49
N ASN A 85 -8.25 2.22 2.19
CA ASN A 85 -7.53 3.10 1.26
C ASN A 85 -8.24 4.44 1.05
N GLN A 86 -9.57 4.45 0.95
CA GLN A 86 -10.33 5.68 0.70
C GLN A 86 -10.43 6.57 1.95
N GLU A 87 -10.57 5.97 3.13
CA GLU A 87 -10.47 6.67 4.42
C GLU A 87 -9.06 7.21 4.66
N THR A 88 -8.02 6.43 4.31
CA THR A 88 -6.62 6.89 4.38
C THR A 88 -6.36 8.05 3.43
N VAL A 89 -6.89 8.03 2.19
CA VAL A 89 -6.75 9.16 1.26
C VAL A 89 -7.40 10.43 1.80
N LYS A 90 -8.59 10.33 2.41
CA LYS A 90 -9.24 11.48 3.06
C LYS A 90 -8.45 11.97 4.27
N ALA A 91 -7.97 11.06 5.12
CA ALA A 91 -7.15 11.39 6.29
C ALA A 91 -5.85 12.08 5.88
N VAL A 92 -5.13 11.54 4.89
CA VAL A 92 -3.91 12.13 4.31
C VAL A 92 -4.18 13.52 3.75
N LYS A 93 -5.29 13.70 3.01
CA LYS A 93 -5.68 15.02 2.51
C LYS A 93 -5.90 16.01 3.65
N VAL A 94 -6.62 15.62 4.70
CA VAL A 94 -6.84 16.47 5.88
C VAL A 94 -5.52 16.82 6.56
N SER A 95 -4.63 15.85 6.78
CA SER A 95 -3.32 16.10 7.39
C SER A 95 -2.46 17.05 6.54
N TYR A 96 -2.49 16.92 5.22
CA TYR A 96 -1.81 17.83 4.30
C TYR A 96 -2.34 19.27 4.39
N GLU A 97 -3.66 19.44 4.39
CA GLU A 97 -4.29 20.76 4.52
C GLU A 97 -3.92 21.43 5.85
N ILE A 98 -3.90 20.67 6.96
CA ILE A 98 -3.46 21.16 8.28
C ILE A 98 -2.01 21.62 8.22
N ALA A 99 -1.10 20.80 7.68
CA ALA A 99 0.31 21.15 7.57
C ALA A 99 0.50 22.41 6.69
N MET A 100 -0.23 22.51 5.58
CA MET A 100 -0.21 23.68 4.72
C MET A 100 -0.69 24.95 5.45
N LEU A 101 -1.76 24.87 6.25
CA LEU A 101 -2.25 26.00 7.04
C LEU A 101 -1.24 26.43 8.11
N ILE A 102 -0.61 25.48 8.81
CA ILE A 102 0.47 25.77 9.77
C ILE A 102 1.61 26.51 9.07
N ALA A 103 2.06 26.01 7.92
CA ALA A 103 3.12 26.61 7.13
C ALA A 103 2.76 28.02 6.62
N LYS A 104 1.56 28.22 6.06
CA LYS A 104 1.07 29.52 5.59
C LYS A 104 1.03 30.57 6.70
N ASN A 105 0.70 30.15 7.93
CA ASN A 105 0.68 31.02 9.11
C ASN A 105 2.06 31.14 9.78
N LYS A 106 3.13 30.62 9.16
CA LYS A 106 4.52 30.63 9.66
C LYS A 106 4.63 30.07 11.08
N LYS A 107 3.79 29.09 11.41
CA LYS A 107 3.79 28.42 12.70
C LYS A 107 4.77 27.24 12.68
N PRO A 108 5.47 26.95 13.79
CA PRO A 108 6.33 25.78 13.88
C PRO A 108 5.50 24.48 13.83
N HIS A 109 6.12 23.41 13.30
CA HIS A 109 5.53 22.07 13.25
C HIS A 109 5.15 21.53 14.63
N THR A 110 5.82 22.00 15.69
CA THR A 110 5.52 21.66 17.09
C THR A 110 4.09 22.03 17.50
N ILE A 111 3.46 23.02 16.88
CA ILE A 111 2.04 23.33 17.11
C ILE A 111 1.15 22.21 16.52
N GLY A 112 1.53 21.66 15.38
CA GLY A 112 0.85 20.52 14.78
C GLY A 112 0.87 19.30 15.68
N GLU A 113 2.04 18.96 16.23
CA GLU A 113 2.24 17.78 17.07
C GLU A 113 1.64 17.94 18.47
N ASN A 114 1.89 19.06 19.14
CA ASN A 114 1.54 19.23 20.55
C ASN A 114 0.12 19.75 20.78
N LEU A 115 -0.51 20.38 19.78
CA LEU A 115 -1.84 20.96 19.92
C LEU A 115 -2.82 20.39 18.91
N VAL A 116 -2.50 20.43 17.62
CA VAL A 116 -3.48 20.06 16.59
C VAL A 116 -3.77 18.55 16.58
N LYS A 117 -2.74 17.69 16.65
CA LYS A 117 -2.87 16.23 16.74
C LYS A 117 -3.76 15.81 17.93
N PRO A 118 -3.48 16.21 19.19
CA PRO A 118 -4.35 15.85 20.32
C PRO A 118 -5.75 16.45 20.23
N CYS A 119 -5.93 17.67 19.71
CA CYS A 119 -7.26 18.25 19.49
C CYS A 119 -8.11 17.43 18.51
N ILE A 120 -7.53 16.97 17.41
CA ILE A 120 -8.24 16.12 16.43
C ILE A 120 -8.63 14.79 17.06
N VAL A 121 -7.70 14.14 17.79
CA VAL A 121 -7.98 12.89 18.50
C VAL A 121 -9.12 13.06 19.49
N ASN A 122 -9.10 14.14 20.28
CA ASN A 122 -10.15 14.43 21.25
C ASN A 122 -11.51 14.72 20.58
N ALA A 123 -11.52 15.50 19.49
CA ALA A 123 -12.74 15.76 18.73
C ALA A 123 -13.34 14.48 18.15
N VAL A 124 -12.51 13.58 17.61
CA VAL A 124 -12.96 12.27 17.09
C VAL A 124 -13.53 11.41 18.20
N LYS A 125 -12.91 11.36 19.39
CA LYS A 125 -13.46 10.67 20.57
C LYS A 125 -14.84 11.19 20.96
N ILE A 126 -15.00 12.51 21.03
CA ILE A 126 -16.28 13.14 21.39
C ILE A 126 -17.36 12.83 20.33
N LEU A 127 -17.00 12.87 19.05
CA LEU A 127 -17.96 12.71 17.94
C LEU A 127 -18.33 11.25 17.64
N LEU A 128 -17.41 10.30 17.84
CA LEU A 128 -17.58 8.89 17.44
C LEU A 128 -17.60 7.89 18.61
N GLY A 129 -17.34 8.32 19.84
CA GLY A 129 -17.20 7.44 21.00
C GLY A 129 -15.82 6.80 21.15
N ASP A 130 -15.51 6.27 22.35
CA ASP A 130 -14.15 5.86 22.75
C ASP A 130 -13.59 4.61 22.02
N ASP A 131 -14.42 3.83 21.33
CA ASP A 131 -14.03 2.54 20.75
C ASP A 131 -13.00 2.62 19.59
N MET A 132 -12.83 3.78 18.95
CA MET A 132 -11.94 3.93 17.78
C MET A 132 -10.63 4.71 18.02
N ALA A 133 -10.40 5.22 19.23
CA ALA A 133 -9.24 6.07 19.52
C ALA A 133 -7.86 5.36 19.43
N LYS A 134 -7.85 4.03 19.35
CA LYS A 134 -6.63 3.21 19.44
C LYS A 134 -5.77 3.19 18.18
N HIS A 135 -6.24 3.74 17.05
CA HIS A 135 -5.46 3.76 15.79
C HIS A 135 -4.59 5.01 15.56
N SER A 136 -4.53 5.94 16.52
CA SER A 136 -3.77 7.20 16.39
C SER A 136 -2.49 7.27 17.23
N HIS A 137 -2.14 6.17 17.92
CA HIS A 137 -0.98 6.14 18.82
C HIS A 137 0.33 5.67 18.15
N ASP A 138 0.27 4.95 17.03
CA ASP A 138 1.48 4.39 16.40
C ASP A 138 1.69 4.94 14.99
N THR A 139 2.17 6.19 14.90
CA THR A 139 3.15 6.68 13.91
C THR A 139 3.72 8.00 14.40
#